data_AF-A0A6G1ZLM3-F1
#
_entry.id   AF-A0A6G1ZLM3-F1
#
_cell.length_a   1.000
_cell.length_b   1.000
_cell.length_c   1.000
_cell.angle_alpha   90.00
_cell.angle_beta   90.00
_cell.angle_gamma   90.00
#
_symmetry.space_group_name_H-M   'P 1'
#
loop_
_entity.id
_entity.type
_entity.pdbx_description
1 polymer ?
#
loop_
_entity_poly.entity_id
_entity_poly.type
_entity_poly.pdbx_seq_one_letter_code
_entity_poly.pdbx_strand_id
1 'polypeptide(L)'
;MENQAEEGKRKVDFTKEEKTLDTIADVVLVIGIGVALLLLLFKCTYESSFGNSHGGDYNWPIIIQAITIGLSSLTAWAVLKVIVGISVNIGKIANKQDKN
;
A
#
# COMPACT_ATOMS: atom_id res chain seq x y z
N MET A 1 41.81 -21.58 -8.07
CA MET A 1 40.48 -21.92 -8.61
C MET A 1 39.48 -21.82 -7.46
N GLU A 2 39.22 -20.59 -7.00
CA GLU A 2 38.63 -20.36 -5.66
C GLU A 2 37.45 -19.38 -5.68
N ASN A 3 36.82 -19.18 -6.85
CA ASN A 3 35.79 -18.15 -7.05
C ASN A 3 34.43 -18.70 -7.53
N GLN A 4 34.12 -19.99 -7.35
CA GLN A 4 32.83 -20.55 -7.76
C GLN A 4 31.98 -21.11 -6.60
N ALA A 5 32.35 -20.83 -5.35
CA ALA A 5 31.63 -21.36 -4.18
C ALA A 5 30.63 -20.39 -3.53
N GLU A 6 30.55 -19.12 -3.96
CA GLU A 6 29.67 -18.12 -3.33
C GLU A 6 28.29 -17.93 -4.00
N GLU A 7 28.01 -18.55 -5.14
CA GLU A 7 26.75 -18.31 -5.86
C GLU A 7 25.58 -19.20 -5.42
N GLY A 8 25.79 -20.18 -4.55
CA GLY A 8 24.80 -21.23 -4.32
C GLY A 8 23.71 -20.98 -3.27
N LYS A 9 23.81 -19.97 -2.39
CA LYS A 9 22.91 -19.88 -1.23
C LYS A 9 22.65 -18.45 -0.75
N ARG A 10 22.14 -17.56 -1.61
CA ARG A 10 21.14 -16.61 -1.08
C ARG A 10 19.87 -17.41 -0.85
N LYS A 11 19.76 -18.04 0.33
CA LYS A 11 18.44 -18.36 0.87
C LYS A 11 17.77 -17.01 1.05
N VAL A 12 16.99 -16.61 0.06
CA VAL A 12 16.06 -15.50 0.19
C VAL A 12 15.23 -15.84 1.41
N ASP A 13 15.46 -15.13 2.51
CA ASP A 13 14.70 -15.30 3.74
C ASP A 13 13.31 -14.74 3.46
N PHE A 14 12.46 -15.55 2.82
CA PHE A 14 11.10 -15.22 2.44
C PHE A 14 10.35 -14.58 3.62
N THR A 15 10.60 -15.04 4.84
CA THR A 15 10.02 -14.51 6.08
C THR A 15 10.32 -13.01 6.34
N LYS A 16 11.50 -12.51 5.95
CA LYS A 16 11.88 -11.10 6.18
C LYS A 16 11.30 -10.20 5.09
N GLU A 17 11.31 -10.69 3.85
CA GLU A 17 10.76 -9.98 2.69
C GLU A 17 9.23 -9.91 2.74
N GLU A 18 8.56 -10.97 3.19
CA GLU A 18 7.11 -11.02 3.43
C GLU A 18 6.67 -9.98 4.45
N LYS A 19 7.34 -9.93 5.63
CA LYS A 19 7.06 -8.92 6.66
C LYS A 19 7.28 -7.49 6.14
N THR A 20 8.31 -7.30 5.32
CA THR A 20 8.61 -6.00 4.72
C THR A 20 7.52 -5.61 3.73
N LEU A 21 7.09 -6.53 2.86
CA LEU A 21 6.04 -6.28 1.88
C LEU A 21 4.68 -6.02 2.55
N ASP A 22 4.37 -6.74 3.63
CA ASP A 22 3.18 -6.53 4.45
C ASP A 22 3.18 -5.14 5.10
N THR A 23 4.32 -4.73 5.67
CA THR A 23 4.52 -3.40 6.24
C THR A 23 4.37 -2.31 5.18
N ILE A 24 4.94 -2.52 3.98
CA ILE A 24 4.82 -1.57 2.85
C ILE A 24 3.36 -1.42 2.44
N ALA A 25 2.59 -2.52 2.37
CA ALA A 25 1.17 -2.45 2.08
C ALA A 25 0.45 -1.53 3.09
N ASP A 26 0.68 -1.75 4.38
CA ASP A 26 0.05 -0.96 5.44
C ASP A 26 0.48 0.53 5.39
N VAL A 27 1.74 0.80 5.07
CA VAL A 27 2.23 2.18 4.85
C VAL A 27 1.53 2.85 3.67
N VAL A 28 1.36 2.14 2.55
CA VAL A 28 0.64 2.66 1.36
C VAL A 28 -0.80 3.02 1.71
N LEU A 29 -1.47 2.21 2.54
CA LEU A 29 -2.81 2.48 3.01
C LEU A 29 -2.86 3.75 3.88
N VAL A 30 -1.97 3.84 4.88
CA VAL A 30 -1.94 4.97 5.83
C VAL A 30 -1.64 6.29 5.12
N ILE A 31 -0.66 6.30 4.20
CA ILE A 31 -0.34 7.50 3.42
C ILE A 31 -1.52 7.88 2.54
N GLY A 32 -2.13 6.92 1.85
CA GLY A 32 -3.28 7.15 0.99
C GLY A 32 -4.47 7.79 1.70
N ILE A 33 -4.87 7.21 2.84
CA ILE A 33 -5.94 7.75 3.69
C ILE A 33 -5.54 9.10 4.27
N GLY A 34 -4.28 9.25 4.71
CA GLY A 34 -3.76 10.50 5.26
C GLY A 34 -3.83 11.66 4.27
N VAL A 35 -3.45 11.43 3.01
CA VAL A 35 -3.55 12.43 1.93
C VAL A 35 -5.01 12.76 1.63
N ALA A 36 -5.89 11.76 1.55
CA ALA A 36 -7.32 11.99 1.35
C ALA A 36 -7.94 12.84 2.47
N LEU A 37 -7.61 12.56 3.73
CA LEU A 37 -8.04 13.34 4.89
C LEU A 37 -7.47 14.75 4.89
N LEU A 38 -6.20 14.93 4.52
CA LEU A 38 -5.57 16.24 4.45
C LEU A 38 -6.23 17.14 3.40
N LEU A 39 -6.59 16.59 2.23
CA LEU A 39 -7.34 17.30 1.20
C LEU A 39 -8.74 17.71 1.69
N LEU A 40 -9.43 16.83 2.42
CA LEU A 40 -10.73 17.15 3.02
C LEU A 40 -10.63 18.22 4.11
N LEU A 41 -9.62 18.16 4.97
CA LEU A 41 -9.39 19.16 6.03
C LEU A 41 -9.03 20.53 5.45
N PHE A 42 -8.18 20.57 4.43
CA PHE A 42 -7.85 21.82 3.73
C PHE A 42 -9.10 22.46 3.13
N LYS A 43 -9.96 21.65 2.51
CA LYS A 43 -11.25 22.11 1.98
C LYS A 43 -12.16 22.66 3.07
N CYS A 44 -12.34 21.94 4.18
CA CYS A 44 -13.19 22.38 5.30
C CYS A 44 -12.70 23.69 5.93
N THR A 45 -11.38 23.81 6.17
CA THR A 45 -10.80 25.01 6.79
C THR A 45 -10.82 26.21 5.85
N TYR A 46 -10.60 26.00 4.54
CA TYR A 46 -10.67 27.04 3.52
C TYR A 46 -12.11 27.56 3.34
N GLU A 47 -13.12 26.69 3.27
CA GLU A 47 -14.54 27.09 3.24
C GLU A 47 -14.93 27.88 4.49
N SER A 48 -14.49 27.45 5.68
CA SER A 48 -14.80 28.14 6.93
C SER A 48 -14.12 29.51 7.09
N SER A 49 -12.94 29.72 6.50
CA SER A 49 -12.13 30.94 6.72
C SER A 49 -12.41 32.04 5.70
N PHE A 50 -12.75 31.69 4.45
CA PHE A 50 -12.89 32.67 3.37
C PHE A 50 -14.35 32.98 2.99
N GLY A 51 -15.34 32.34 3.64
CA GLY A 51 -16.74 32.75 3.54
C GLY A 51 -17.30 32.80 2.12
N ASN A 52 -16.70 32.08 1.17
CA ASN A 52 -17.14 32.08 -0.20
C ASN A 52 -18.27 31.08 -0.37
N SER A 53 -19.47 31.53 -0.01
CA SER A 53 -20.74 31.02 -0.52
C SER A 53 -20.91 31.38 -2.00
N HIS A 54 -19.98 30.93 -2.84
CA HIS A 54 -20.21 30.80 -4.28
C HIS A 54 -20.67 29.37 -4.52
N GLY A 55 -21.98 29.24 -4.74
CA GLY A 55 -22.73 28.01 -4.65
C GLY A 55 -22.32 26.88 -5.59
N GLY A 56 -22.57 25.67 -5.10
CA GLY A 56 -23.09 24.57 -5.91
C GLY A 56 -22.07 23.68 -6.59
N ASP A 57 -21.27 24.22 -7.52
CA ASP A 57 -20.80 23.36 -8.63
C ASP A 57 -19.29 23.08 -8.66
N TYR A 58 -18.46 23.86 -7.95
CA TYR A 58 -16.99 23.75 -8.08
C TYR A 58 -16.27 22.94 -6.99
N ASN A 59 -16.98 22.49 -5.94
CA ASN A 59 -16.37 21.76 -4.81
C ASN A 59 -16.56 20.24 -4.84
N TRP A 60 -17.43 19.73 -5.73
CA TRP A 60 -17.60 18.30 -5.98
C TRP A 60 -16.33 17.58 -6.46
N PRO A 61 -15.47 18.18 -7.32
CA PRO A 61 -14.26 17.53 -7.81
C PRO A 61 -13.26 17.14 -6.71
N ILE A 62 -13.10 17.96 -5.67
CA ILE A 62 -12.15 17.71 -4.57
C ILE A 62 -12.63 16.56 -3.68
N ILE A 63 -13.93 16.51 -3.39
CA ILE A 63 -14.53 15.41 -2.63
C ILE A 63 -14.42 14.10 -3.41
N ILE A 64 -14.74 14.11 -4.71
CA ILE A 64 -14.56 12.93 -5.57
C ILE A 64 -13.08 12.52 -5.60
N GLN A 65 -12.15 13.46 -5.72
CA GLN A 65 -10.72 13.13 -5.70
C GLN A 65 -10.31 12.48 -4.39
N ALA A 66 -10.71 13.01 -3.24
CA ALA A 66 -10.40 12.43 -1.94
C ALA A 66 -10.95 10.99 -1.80
N ILE A 67 -12.20 10.77 -2.25
CA ILE A 67 -12.81 9.42 -2.28
C ILE A 67 -12.04 8.51 -3.23
N THR A 68 -11.68 8.99 -4.42
CA THR A 68 -10.95 8.21 -5.44
C THR A 68 -9.57 7.82 -4.94
N ILE A 69 -8.85 8.73 -4.29
CA ILE A 69 -7.55 8.46 -3.67
C ILE A 69 -7.71 7.41 -2.58
N GLY A 70 -8.69 7.58 -1.67
CA GLY A 70 -8.95 6.61 -0.60
C GLY A 70 -9.27 5.21 -1.13
N LEU A 71 -10.14 5.10 -2.13
CA LEU A 71 -10.48 3.83 -2.78
C LEU A 71 -9.30 3.22 -3.53
N SER A 72 -8.49 4.04 -4.21
CA SER A 72 -7.29 3.57 -4.92
C SER A 72 -6.27 3.00 -3.96
N SER A 73 -6.06 3.66 -2.82
CA SER A 73 -5.14 3.19 -1.78
C SER A 73 -5.63 1.93 -1.08
N LEU A 74 -6.94 1.80 -0.82
CA LEU A 74 -7.55 0.55 -0.33
C LEU A 74 -7.36 -0.60 -1.32
N THR A 75 -7.55 -0.32 -2.62
CA THR A 75 -7.39 -1.33 -3.68
C THR A 75 -5.92 -1.76 -3.79
N ALA A 76 -4.99 -0.81 -3.78
CA ALA A 76 -3.55 -1.11 -3.80
C ALA A 76 -3.13 -1.93 -2.58
N TRP A 77 -3.61 -1.57 -1.39
CA TRP A 77 -3.38 -2.33 -0.16
C TRP A 77 -3.93 -3.77 -0.26
N ALA A 78 -5.16 -3.94 -0.73
CA ALA A 78 -5.79 -5.25 -0.87
C ALA A 78 -5.01 -6.15 -1.86
N VAL A 79 -4.60 -5.60 -3.01
CA VAL A 79 -3.79 -6.32 -4.00
C VAL A 79 -2.44 -6.74 -3.39
N LEU A 80 -1.76 -5.83 -2.68
CA LEU A 80 -0.50 -6.15 -2.01
C LEU A 80 -0.66 -7.24 -0.95
N LYS A 81 -1.72 -7.20 -0.12
CA LYS A 81 -2.01 -8.26 0.87
C LYS A 81 -2.27 -9.61 0.21
N VAL A 82 -2.97 -9.64 -0.93
CA VAL A 82 -3.18 -10.88 -1.72
C VAL A 82 -1.85 -11.42 -2.23
N ILE A 83 -0.98 -10.56 -2.76
CA ILE A 83 0.36 -10.96 -3.23
C ILE A 83 1.18 -11.54 -2.08
N VAL A 84 1.19 -10.88 -0.91
CA VAL A 84 1.85 -11.39 0.31
C VAL A 84 1.31 -12.77 0.68
N GLY A 85 -0.01 -12.96 0.68
CA GLY A 85 -0.63 -14.24 0.99
C GLY A 85 -0.25 -15.37 0.01
N ILE A 86 -0.17 -15.06 -1.29
CA ILE A 86 0.28 -16.01 -2.32
C ILE A 86 1.76 -16.36 -2.09
N SER A 87 2.62 -15.37 -1.85
CA SER A 87 4.06 -15.58 -1.59
C SER A 87 4.29 -16.51 -0.39
N VAL A 88 3.57 -16.28 0.71
CA VAL A 88 3.62 -17.12 1.92
C VAL A 88 3.21 -18.57 1.62
N ASN A 89 2.17 -18.76 0.81
CA ASN A 89 1.70 -20.11 0.45
C ASN A 89 2.69 -20.85 -0.45
N ILE A 90 3.29 -20.16 -1.43
CA ILE A 90 4.32 -20.75 -2.30
C ILE A 90 5.56 -21.15 -1.48
N GLY A 91 6.03 -20.28 -0.57
CA GLY A 91 7.17 -20.56 0.30
C GLY A 91 6.96 -21.79 1.18
N LYS A 92 5.74 -22.00 1.69
CA LYS A 92 5.37 -23.21 2.45
C LYS A 92 5.38 -24.49 1.61
N ILE A 93 4.95 -24.41 0.34
CA ILE A 93 4.93 -25.56 -0.57
C ILE A 93 6.36 -25.94 -0.99
N ALA A 94 7.19 -24.96 -1.33
CA ALA A 94 8.59 -25.19 -1.71
C ALA A 94 9.40 -25.83 -0.57
N ASN A 95 9.27 -25.33 0.66
CA ASN A 95 9.93 -25.90 1.84
C ASN A 95 9.42 -27.29 2.25
N LYS A 96 8.22 -27.70 1.80
CA LYS A 96 7.72 -29.07 2.00
C LYS A 96 8.32 -30.06 1.00
N GLN A 97 8.64 -29.62 -0.22
CA GLN A 97 9.23 -30.50 -1.23
C GLN A 97 10.72 -30.79 -0.98
N ASP A 98 11.46 -29.87 -0.37
CA ASP A 98 12.88 -30.06 -0.02
C ASP A 98 13.12 -31.02 1.19
N LYS A 99 12.03 -31.52 1.80
CA LYS A 99 12.07 -32.42 2.97
C LYS A 99 11.68 -33.87 2.66
N ASN A 100 11.30 -34.18 1.43
CA ASN A 100 11.00 -35.53 0.94
C ASN A 100 12.03 -35.97 -0.09
#